data_AF-A0A258N9D3-F1
#
_entry.id   AF-A0A258N9D3-F1
#
_cell.length_a   1.000
_cell.length_b   1.000
_cell.length_c   1.000
_cell.angle_alpha   90.00
_cell.angle_beta   90.00
_cell.angle_gamma   90.00
#
_symmetry.space_group_name_H-M   'P 1'
#
loop_
_entity.id
_entity.type
_entity.pdbx_description
1 polymer ?
#
loop_
_entity_poly.entity_id
_entity_poly.type
_entity_poly.pdbx_seq_one_letter_code
_entity_poly.pdbx_strand_id
1 'polypeptide(L)'
;RNAVAFILGLPLNMDGSEGPRAQASRTFARNFARISERPIGLWDERLSTAAVERALIAADASRAKRAQVIDQHAAAFILQGALDFLGRIADENAPDEELPD
;
A
#
# COMPACT_ATOMS: atom_id res chain seq x y z
N ARG A 1 9.98 18.89 4.23
CA ARG A 1 10.16 17.59 3.53
C ARG A 1 9.26 17.61 2.30
N ASN A 2 9.76 17.25 1.12
CA ASN A 2 8.96 17.21 -0.12
C ASN A 2 8.54 15.76 -0.39
N ALA A 3 7.27 15.54 -0.73
CA ALA A 3 6.82 14.27 -1.28
C ALA A 3 7.28 14.13 -2.74
N VAL A 4 7.67 12.93 -3.16
CA VAL A 4 8.17 12.65 -4.52
C VAL A 4 7.18 11.86 -5.37
N ALA A 5 6.27 11.12 -4.75
CA ALA A 5 5.24 10.32 -5.42
C ALA A 5 4.03 10.13 -4.50
N PHE A 6 2.92 9.67 -5.08
CA PHE A 6 1.73 9.23 -4.38
C PHE A 6 1.57 7.72 -4.50
N ILE A 7 1.02 7.09 -3.46
CA ILE A 7 0.60 5.69 -3.48
C ILE A 7 -0.91 5.67 -3.22
N LEU A 8 -1.65 5.04 -4.13
CA LEU A 8 -3.08 4.81 -4.00
C LEU A 8 -3.35 3.31 -3.90
N GLY A 9 -4.15 2.91 -2.94
CA GLY A 9 -4.53 1.52 -2.81
C GLY A 9 -5.47 1.03 -3.93
N LEU A 10 -5.27 -0.21 -4.32
CA LEU A 10 -5.97 -0.93 -5.37
C LEU A 10 -6.66 -2.15 -4.73
N PRO A 11 -7.98 -2.08 -4.45
CA PRO A 11 -8.71 -3.13 -3.77
C PRO A 11 -9.05 -4.27 -4.73
N LEU A 12 -8.06 -5.15 -4.97
CA LEU A 12 -8.23 -6.37 -5.74
C LEU A 12 -8.99 -7.44 -4.94
N ASN A 13 -9.73 -8.29 -5.64
CA ASN A 13 -10.31 -9.50 -5.06
C ASN A 13 -9.21 -10.51 -4.72
N MET A 14 -9.48 -11.46 -3.83
CA MET A 14 -8.47 -12.44 -3.39
C MET A 14 -7.85 -13.25 -4.52
N ASP A 15 -8.58 -13.49 -5.62
CA ASP A 15 -8.10 -14.14 -6.84
C ASP A 15 -7.30 -13.23 -7.79
N GLY A 16 -7.15 -11.95 -7.43
CA GLY A 16 -6.45 -10.92 -8.22
C GLY A 16 -7.36 -10.18 -9.21
N SER A 17 -8.64 -10.55 -9.32
CA SER A 17 -9.57 -9.88 -10.21
C SER A 17 -9.98 -8.48 -9.71
N GLU A 18 -10.41 -7.62 -10.63
CA GLU A 18 -10.84 -6.26 -10.33
C GLU A 18 -12.36 -6.16 -10.18
N GLY A 19 -12.81 -5.65 -9.03
CA GLY A 19 -14.19 -5.25 -8.81
C GLY A 19 -14.47 -3.77 -9.12
N PRO A 20 -15.72 -3.30 -8.94
CA PRO A 20 -16.09 -1.90 -9.16
C PRO A 20 -15.24 -0.88 -8.38
N ARG A 21 -14.81 -1.25 -7.16
CA ARG A 21 -13.93 -0.40 -6.32
C ARG A 21 -12.55 -0.22 -6.94
N ALA A 22 -11.95 -1.28 -7.49
CA ALA A 22 -10.66 -1.19 -8.18
C ALA A 22 -10.75 -0.28 -9.42
N GLN A 23 -11.84 -0.39 -10.19
CA GLN A 23 -12.09 0.51 -11.33
C GLN A 23 -12.24 1.97 -10.90
N ALA A 24 -12.91 2.23 -9.77
CA ALA A 24 -13.01 3.56 -9.21
C ALA A 24 -11.63 4.12 -8.80
N SER A 25 -10.80 3.35 -8.09
CA SER A 25 -9.43 3.74 -7.74
C SER A 25 -8.58 4.06 -8.97
N ARG A 26 -8.65 3.23 -10.02
CA ARG A 26 -7.94 3.49 -11.29
C ARG A 26 -8.42 4.76 -11.97
N THR A 27 -9.73 4.99 -11.98
CA THR A 27 -10.31 6.20 -12.57
C THR A 27 -9.91 7.45 -11.80
N PHE A 28 -9.90 7.38 -10.48
CA PHE A 28 -9.38 8.45 -9.63
C PHE A 28 -7.91 8.72 -9.94
N ALA A 29 -7.06 7.69 -9.97
CA ALA A 29 -5.63 7.84 -10.27
C ALA A 29 -5.39 8.49 -11.64
N ARG A 30 -6.12 8.07 -12.69
CA ARG A 30 -6.03 8.68 -14.03
C ARG A 30 -6.42 10.15 -14.02
N ASN A 31 -7.51 10.50 -13.33
CA ASN A 31 -7.95 11.89 -13.25
C ASN A 31 -6.99 12.74 -12.43
N PHE A 32 -6.49 12.20 -11.31
CA PHE A 32 -5.53 12.88 -10.44
C PHE A 32 -4.17 13.08 -11.12
N ALA A 33 -3.72 12.11 -11.93
CA ALA A 33 -2.49 12.23 -12.73
C ALA A 33 -2.51 13.41 -13.71
N ARG A 34 -3.69 13.85 -14.16
CA ARG A 34 -3.82 15.00 -15.08
C ARG A 34 -3.57 16.34 -14.41
N ILE A 35 -3.63 16.40 -13.08
CA ILE A 35 -3.45 17.62 -12.29
C ILE A 35 -2.26 17.54 -11.32
N SER A 36 -1.66 16.35 -11.17
CA SER A 36 -0.48 16.11 -10.35
C SER A 36 0.76 16.01 -11.23
N GLU A 37 1.80 16.77 -10.91
CA GLU A 37 3.12 16.64 -11.53
C GLU A 37 3.93 15.44 -10.98
N ARG A 38 3.43 14.79 -9.93
CA ARG A 38 4.10 13.66 -9.28
C ARG A 38 3.55 12.32 -9.76
N PRO A 39 4.41 11.28 -9.87
CA PRO A 39 3.98 9.92 -10.15
C PRO A 39 2.97 9.40 -9.13
N ILE A 40 2.07 8.53 -9.58
CA ILE A 40 1.08 7.84 -8.74
C ILE A 40 1.26 6.34 -8.96
N GLY A 41 1.63 5.61 -7.91
CA GLY A 41 1.65 4.16 -7.88
C GLY A 41 0.33 3.58 -7.38
N LEU A 42 -0.09 2.45 -7.94
CA LEU A 42 -1.22 1.67 -7.45
C LEU A 42 -0.72 0.47 -6.65
N TRP A 43 -1.19 0.32 -5.41
CA TRP A 43 -0.72 -0.70 -4.48
C TRP A 43 -1.79 -1.76 -4.21
N ASP A 44 -1.45 -3.03 -4.37
CA ASP A 44 -2.37 -4.14 -4.06
C ASP A 44 -2.64 -4.23 -2.54
N GLU A 45 -3.87 -3.93 -2.13
CA GLU A 45 -4.28 -3.86 -0.72
C GLU A 45 -4.49 -5.23 -0.05
N ARG A 46 -4.42 -6.34 -0.80
CA ARG A 46 -4.76 -7.68 -0.27
C ARG A 46 -3.84 -8.13 0.86
N LEU A 47 -2.58 -7.74 0.80
CA LEU A 47 -1.57 -8.13 1.78
C LEU A 47 -1.65 -7.32 3.09
N SER A 48 -2.08 -6.05 3.03
CA SER A 48 -2.08 -5.16 4.20
C SER A 48 -3.22 -5.46 5.18
N THR A 49 -4.43 -5.72 4.68
CA THR A 49 -5.62 -5.81 5.56
C THR A 49 -5.63 -7.10 6.39
N ALA A 50 -5.21 -8.23 5.81
CA ALA A 50 -5.20 -9.52 6.51
C ALA A 50 -4.16 -9.58 7.65
N ALA A 51 -2.99 -8.97 7.48
CA ALA A 51 -1.96 -8.92 8.51
C ALA A 51 -2.37 -8.00 9.68
N VAL A 52 -2.99 -6.86 9.37
CA VAL A 52 -3.49 -5.90 10.37
C VAL A 52 -4.68 -6.46 11.14
N GLU A 53 -5.62 -7.12 10.47
CA GLU A 53 -6.73 -7.79 11.15
C GLU A 53 -6.22 -8.86 12.13
N ARG A 54 -5.20 -9.64 11.75
CA ARG A 54 -4.57 -10.62 12.65
C ARG A 54 -3.91 -9.97 13.86
N ALA A 55 -3.19 -8.87 13.68
CA ALA A 55 -2.57 -8.14 14.78
C ALA A 55 -3.61 -7.53 15.75
N LEU A 56 -4.72 -7.02 15.21
CA LEU A 56 -5.81 -6.46 16.02
C LEU A 56 -6.69 -7.52 16.69
N ILE A 57 -6.80 -8.73 16.11
CA ILE A 57 -7.41 -9.90 16.76
C ILE A 57 -6.55 -10.33 17.95
N ALA A 58 -5.22 -10.34 17.81
CA ALA A 58 -4.30 -10.67 18.90
C ALA A 58 -4.36 -9.67 20.08
N ALA A 59 -4.83 -8.44 19.83
CA ALA A 59 -5.00 -7.39 20.83
C ALA A 59 -6.41 -7.36 21.49
N ASP A 60 -7.23 -8.39 21.30
CA ASP A 60 -8.60 -8.56 21.85
C ASP A 60 -9.57 -7.39 21.62
N ALA A 61 -9.38 -6.66 20.52
CA ALA A 61 -10.27 -5.57 20.14
C ALA A 61 -11.57 -6.11 19.51
N SER A 62 -12.72 -5.58 19.93
CA SER A 62 -14.03 -5.93 19.35
C SER A 62 -14.09 -5.62 17.85
N ARG A 63 -14.89 -6.37 17.08
CA ARG A 63 -14.97 -6.24 15.61
C ARG A 63 -15.24 -4.80 15.14
N ALA A 64 -16.12 -4.07 15.83
CA ALA A 64 -16.44 -2.68 15.51
C ALA A 64 -15.26 -1.74 15.79
N LYS A 65 -14.57 -1.91 16.92
CA LYS A 65 -13.38 -1.13 17.27
C LYS A 65 -12.25 -1.39 16.27
N ARG A 66 -12.08 -2.63 15.82
CA ARG A 66 -11.09 -2.99 14.78
C ARG A 66 -11.37 -2.29 13.45
N ALA A 67 -12.61 -2.33 12.96
CA ALA A 67 -12.96 -1.69 11.70
C ALA A 67 -12.67 -0.18 11.73
N GLN A 68 -12.95 0.49 12.86
CA GLN A 68 -12.67 1.91 13.03
C GLN A 68 -11.15 2.22 13.02
N VAL A 69 -10.35 1.40 13.70
CA VAL A 69 -8.88 1.56 13.72
C VAL A 69 -8.27 1.28 12.35
N ILE A 70 -8.73 0.23 11.66
CA ILE A 70 -8.28 -0.11 10.30
C ILE A 70 -8.56 1.05 9.34
N ASP A 71 -9.75 1.63 9.39
CA ASP A 71 -10.13 2.76 8.53
C ASP A 71 -9.24 3.98 8.79
N GLN A 72 -9.01 4.33 10.06
CA GLN A 72 -8.15 5.47 10.45
C GLN A 72 -6.70 5.32 9.99
N HIS A 73 -6.20 4.08 9.87
CA HIS A 73 -4.81 3.80 9.55
C HIS A 73 -4.60 3.18 8.16
N ALA A 74 -5.65 3.02 7.35
CA ALA A 74 -5.58 2.34 6.06
C ALA A 74 -4.49 2.92 5.15
N ALA A 75 -4.41 4.26 5.05
CA ALA A 75 -3.40 4.94 4.24
C ALA A 75 -1.96 4.67 4.73
N ALA A 76 -1.76 4.58 6.05
CA ALA A 76 -0.44 4.28 6.62
C ALA A 76 -0.01 2.85 6.31
N PHE A 77 -0.94 1.87 6.37
CA PHE A 77 -0.63 0.48 6.02
C PHE A 77 -0.35 0.28 4.54
N ILE A 78 -1.10 0.95 3.67
CA ILE A 78 -0.85 0.97 2.22
C ILE A 78 0.55 1.51 1.95
N LEU A 79 0.87 2.67 2.54
CA LEU A 79 2.18 3.29 2.34
C LEU A 79 3.32 2.43 2.89
N GLN A 80 3.15 1.86 4.09
CA GLN A 80 4.16 0.99 4.69
C GLN A 80 4.43 -0.24 3.81
N GLY A 81 3.38 -0.92 3.35
CA GLY A 81 3.54 -2.08 2.46
C GLY A 81 4.27 -1.74 1.16
N ALA A 82 3.96 -0.59 0.57
CA ALA A 82 4.65 -0.11 -0.63
C ALA A 82 6.13 0.22 -0.36
N LEU A 83 6.43 0.89 0.76
CA LEU A 83 7.81 1.21 1.15
C LEU A 83 8.63 -0.05 1.46
N ASP A 84 8.06 -1.03 2.16
CA ASP A 84 8.72 -2.30 2.47
C ASP A 84 9.06 -3.08 1.20
N PHE A 85 8.19 -3.01 0.19
CA PHE A 85 8.45 -3.62 -1.12
C PHE A 85 9.54 -2.89 -1.90
N LEU A 86 9.49 -1.57 -1.94
CA LEU A 86 10.52 -0.77 -2.61
C LEU A 86 11.89 -0.92 -1.94
N GLY A 87 11.93 -1.01 -0.61
CA GLY A 87 13.15 -1.28 0.15
C GLY A 87 13.79 -2.61 -0.25
N ARG A 88 13.01 -3.70 -0.26
CA ARG A 88 13.50 -5.01 -0.71
C ARG A 88 14.03 -5.00 -2.14
N ILE A 89 13.32 -4.34 -3.07
CA ILE A 89 13.81 -4.20 -4.45
C ILE A 89 15.11 -3.40 -4.49
N ALA A 90 15.23 -2.32 -3.73
CA ALA A 90 16.44 -1.53 -3.70
C ALA A 90 17.64 -2.35 -3.17
N ASP A 91 17.43 -3.15 -2.13
CA ASP A 91 18.44 -4.03 -1.54
C ASP A 91 18.87 -5.14 -2.53
N GLU A 92 17.92 -5.76 -3.24
CA GLU A 92 18.19 -6.79 -4.27
C GLU A 92 18.96 -6.25 -5.48
N ASN A 93 18.82 -4.96 -5.78
CA ASN A 93 19.49 -4.30 -6.91
C ASN A 93 20.73 -3.51 -6.49
N ALA A 94 21.13 -3.56 -5.23
CA ALA A 94 22.38 -2.96 -4.79
C ALA A 94 23.53 -3.68 -5.50
N PRO A 95 24.45 -2.96 -6.18
CA PRO A 95 25.67 -3.59 -6.66
C PRO A 95 26.39 -4.18 -5.45
N ASP A 96 26.95 -5.39 -5.59
CA ASP A 96 27.87 -5.93 -4.60
C ASP A 96 28.92 -4.85 -4.35
N GLU A 97 28.90 -4.24 -3.16
CA GLU A 97 29.98 -3.35 -2.75
C GLU A 97 31.25 -4.20 -2.85
N GLU A 98 32.14 -3.86 -3.80
CA GLU A 98 33.47 -4.44 -3.86
C GLU A 98 34.09 -4.26 -2.47
N LEU A 99 34.12 -5.36 -1.71
CA LEU A 99 34.81 -5.43 -0.44
C LEU A 99 36.24 -4.95 -0.70
N PRO A 100 36.72 -3.89 -0.02
CA PRO A 100 38.11 -3.51 -0.16
C PRO A 100 38.99 -4.69 0.28
N ASP A 101 39.95 -5.03 -0.58
CA ASP A 101 40.94 -6.11 -0.41
C ASP A 101 41.57 -6.17 1.00
#